data_AF-A0A0T1W1C9-F1
#
_entry.id   AF-A0A0T1W1C9-F1
#
_cell.length_a   1.000
_cell.length_b   1.000
_cell.length_c   1.000
_cell.angle_alpha   90.00
_cell.angle_beta   90.00
_cell.angle_gamma   90.00
#
_symmetry.space_group_name_H-M   'P 1'
#
loop_
_entity.id
_entity.type
_entity.pdbx_description
1 polymer ?
#
loop_
_entity_poly.entity_id
_entity_poly.type
_entity_poly.pdbx_seq_one_letter_code
_entity_poly.pdbx_strand_id
1 'polypeptide(L)'
;MGRLSSRLSVLVAVLFAAGFVALAGFGGTLYWNRVERVGEQEARTELPQLAAQQIPIILGFDYQTIERSRTDAYRLLTSDFRREYEDDTTKNVIPAARERQLISQVNVVGVGMLDAHRDSGSVMVYMNRVLTDKTKQPLYDGSRLKVDYQKVGQDWRIRNITPI
;
A
#
# COMPACT_ATOMS: atom_id res chain seq x y z
N MET A 1 11.00 -56.19 -38.36
CA MET A 1 11.01 -54.73 -38.62
C MET A 1 10.12 -53.91 -37.68
N GLY A 2 9.04 -54.42 -37.09
CA GLY A 2 8.10 -53.61 -36.27
C GLY A 2 8.58 -53.13 -34.88
N ARG A 3 9.62 -53.74 -34.29
CA ARG A 3 10.14 -53.33 -32.96
C ARG A 3 11.00 -52.05 -32.99
N LEU A 4 11.67 -51.76 -34.10
CA LEU A 4 12.50 -50.56 -34.26
C LEU A 4 11.66 -49.32 -34.56
N SER A 5 10.63 -49.44 -35.40
CA SER A 5 9.70 -48.34 -35.69
C SER A 5 8.91 -47.93 -34.45
N SER A 6 8.43 -48.88 -33.64
CA SER A 6 7.74 -48.59 -32.38
C SER A 6 8.62 -47.83 -31.37
N ARG A 7 9.90 -48.21 -31.24
CA ARG A 7 10.86 -47.51 -30.36
C ARG A 7 11.15 -46.10 -30.83
N LEU A 8 11.29 -45.89 -32.14
CA LEU A 8 11.50 -44.57 -32.72
C LEU A 8 10.28 -43.66 -32.50
N SER A 9 9.06 -44.16 -32.68
CA SER A 9 7.84 -43.40 -32.42
C SER A 9 7.71 -43.00 -30.95
N VAL A 10 8.07 -43.89 -30.02
CA VAL A 10 8.08 -43.57 -28.57
C VAL A 10 9.12 -42.49 -28.25
N LEU A 11 10.33 -42.60 -28.80
CA LEU A 11 11.38 -41.59 -28.62
C LEU A 11 10.95 -40.21 -29.14
N VAL A 12 10.37 -40.16 -30.34
CA VAL A 12 9.84 -38.92 -30.93
C VAL A 12 8.72 -38.35 -30.06
N ALA A 13 7.77 -39.17 -29.59
CA ALA A 13 6.70 -38.72 -28.71
C ALA A 13 7.22 -38.15 -27.38
N VAL A 14 8.22 -38.80 -26.77
CA VAL A 14 8.87 -38.32 -25.55
C VAL A 14 9.59 -37.00 -25.78
N LEU A 15 10.31 -36.85 -26.89
CA LEU A 15 10.98 -35.59 -27.25
C LEU A 15 9.98 -34.45 -27.46
N PHE A 16 8.87 -34.70 -28.15
CA PHE A 16 7.80 -33.71 -28.31
C PHE A 16 7.16 -33.33 -26.97
N ALA A 17 6.86 -34.31 -26.12
CA ALA A 17 6.31 -34.05 -24.79
C ALA A 17 7.29 -33.22 -23.93
N ALA A 18 8.57 -33.56 -23.93
CA ALA A 18 9.60 -32.80 -23.24
C ALA A 18 9.73 -31.37 -23.78
N GLY A 19 9.72 -31.20 -25.12
CA GLY A 19 9.73 -29.89 -25.75
C GLY A 19 8.51 -29.04 -25.39
N PHE A 20 7.32 -29.64 -25.36
CA PHE A 20 6.09 -28.95 -24.96
C PHE A 20 6.14 -28.49 -23.50
N VAL A 21 6.59 -29.34 -22.57
CA VAL A 21 6.76 -28.97 -21.16
C VAL A 21 7.78 -27.84 -21.00
N ALA A 22 8.90 -27.90 -21.72
CA ALA A 22 9.92 -26.85 -21.69
C ALA A 22 9.37 -25.52 -22.21
N LEU A 23 8.63 -25.52 -23.33
CA LEU A 23 8.00 -24.31 -23.87
C LEU A 23 6.91 -23.75 -22.95
N ALA A 24 6.10 -24.62 -22.34
CA ALA A 24 5.07 -24.20 -21.38
C ALA A 24 5.70 -23.58 -20.13
N GLY A 25 6.78 -24.18 -19.60
CA GLY A 25 7.54 -23.60 -18.49
C GLY A 25 8.15 -22.25 -18.84
N PHE A 26 8.78 -22.14 -20.01
CA PHE A 26 9.35 -20.89 -20.49
C PHE A 26 8.27 -19.80 -20.70
N GLY A 27 7.17 -20.15 -21.37
CA GLY A 27 6.02 -19.24 -21.54
C GLY A 27 5.41 -18.80 -20.21
N GLY A 28 5.27 -19.72 -19.25
CA GLY A 28 4.77 -19.43 -17.91
C GLY A 28 5.65 -18.44 -17.15
N THR A 29 6.97 -18.63 -17.17
CA THR A 29 7.91 -17.70 -16.53
C THR A 29 7.90 -16.30 -17.17
N LEU A 30 7.84 -16.23 -18.51
CA LEU A 30 7.72 -14.96 -19.22
C LEU A 30 6.41 -14.23 -18.88
N TYR A 31 5.30 -14.95 -18.81
CA TYR A 31 4.02 -14.39 -18.41
C TYR A 31 4.05 -13.86 -16.98
N TRP A 32 4.59 -14.63 -16.03
CA TRP A 32 4.69 -14.22 -14.64
C TRP A 32 5.54 -12.94 -14.49
N ASN A 33 6.71 -12.91 -15.14
CA ASN A 33 7.58 -11.73 -15.14
C ASN A 33 6.88 -10.49 -15.73
N ARG A 34 6.03 -10.68 -16.75
CA ARG A 34 5.25 -9.59 -17.32
C ARG A 34 4.22 -9.06 -16.33
N VAL A 35 3.49 -9.94 -15.66
CA VAL A 35 2.49 -9.58 -14.65
C VAL A 35 3.13 -8.81 -13.49
N GLU A 36 4.29 -9.26 -12.99
CA GLU A 36 5.04 -8.56 -11.96
C GLU A 36 5.45 -7.16 -12.41
N ARG A 37 6.11 -7.03 -13.56
CA ARG A 37 6.57 -5.72 -14.08
C ARG A 37 5.43 -4.73 -14.31
N VAL A 38 4.29 -5.21 -14.81
CA VAL A 38 3.11 -4.35 -15.00
C VAL A 38 2.57 -3.88 -13.66
N GLY A 39 2.44 -4.79 -12.68
CA GLY A 39 1.97 -4.43 -11.34
C GLY A 39 2.92 -3.48 -10.61
N GLU A 40 4.23 -3.68 -10.73
CA GLU A 40 5.24 -2.75 -10.20
C GLU A 40 5.10 -1.36 -10.81
N GLN A 41 4.88 -1.27 -12.13
CA GLN A 41 4.72 0.00 -12.80
C GLN A 41 3.43 0.72 -12.36
N GLU A 42 2.32 -0.01 -12.23
CA GLU A 42 1.06 0.51 -11.69
C GLU A 42 1.26 1.08 -10.28
N ALA A 43 1.88 0.30 -9.38
CA ALA A 43 2.18 0.73 -8.02
C ALA A 43 3.04 2.02 -8.00
N ARG A 44 4.07 2.12 -8.85
CA ARG A 44 4.91 3.33 -8.98
C ARG A 44 4.11 4.56 -9.41
N THR A 45 3.09 4.37 -10.23
CA THR A 45 2.27 5.48 -10.73
C THR A 45 1.17 5.90 -9.75
N GLU A 46 0.56 4.94 -9.04
CA GLU A 46 -0.63 5.18 -8.22
C GLU A 46 -0.28 5.59 -6.78
N LEU A 47 0.65 4.88 -6.13
CA LEU A 47 0.91 5.02 -4.70
C LEU A 47 1.29 6.44 -4.26
N PRO A 48 2.12 7.21 -5.00
CA PRO A 48 2.45 8.57 -4.59
C PRO A 48 1.23 9.48 -4.51
N GLN A 49 0.33 9.38 -5.49
CA GLN A 49 -0.89 10.19 -5.53
C GLN A 49 -1.88 9.77 -4.46
N LEU A 50 -2.04 8.46 -4.24
CA LEU A 50 -2.87 7.93 -3.17
C LEU A 50 -2.39 8.42 -1.81
N ALA A 51 -1.09 8.34 -1.52
CA ALA A 51 -0.55 8.81 -0.24
C ALA A 51 -0.74 10.31 -0.03
N ALA A 52 -0.57 11.12 -1.08
CA ALA A 52 -0.83 12.56 -1.00
C ALA A 52 -2.28 12.89 -0.61
N GLN A 53 -3.24 12.07 -1.04
CA GLN A 53 -4.67 12.25 -0.75
C GLN A 53 -5.09 11.63 0.58
N GLN A 54 -4.54 10.46 0.92
CA GLN A 54 -4.97 9.65 2.06
C GLN A 54 -4.36 10.10 3.39
N ILE A 55 -3.11 10.57 3.39
CA ILE A 55 -2.43 10.97 4.63
C ILE A 55 -3.12 12.14 5.34
N PRO A 56 -3.58 13.19 4.65
CA PRO A 56 -4.38 14.23 5.28
C PRO A 56 -5.69 13.73 5.91
N ILE A 57 -6.33 12.72 5.31
CA ILE A 57 -7.57 12.11 5.84
C ILE A 57 -7.30 11.32 7.12
N ILE A 58 -6.14 10.67 7.22
CA ILE A 58 -5.77 9.85 8.38
C ILE A 58 -5.27 10.72 9.52
N LEU A 59 -4.35 11.66 9.25
CA LEU A 59 -3.65 12.41 10.29
C LEU A 59 -4.27 13.79 10.59
N GLY A 60 -5.15 14.28 9.72
CA GLY A 60 -5.92 15.49 9.91
C GLY A 60 -7.19 15.24 10.71
N PHE A 61 -7.48 16.10 11.68
CA PHE A 61 -8.70 15.99 12.47
C PHE A 61 -9.07 17.33 13.13
N ASP A 62 -10.35 17.46 13.46
CA ASP A 62 -10.88 18.51 14.34
C ASP A 62 -11.58 17.85 15.52
N TYR A 63 -11.30 18.30 16.75
CA TYR A 63 -11.91 17.77 17.96
C TYR A 63 -13.46 17.69 17.92
N GLN A 64 -14.12 18.56 17.13
CA GLN A 64 -15.58 18.59 16.96
C GLN A 64 -16.11 17.49 16.04
N THR A 65 -15.30 17.00 15.09
CA THR A 65 -15.73 16.06 14.04
C THR A 65 -14.89 14.78 14.00
N ILE A 66 -14.01 14.59 14.98
CA ILE A 66 -13.02 13.52 15.04
C ILE A 66 -13.65 12.11 14.97
N GLU A 67 -14.87 11.93 15.46
CA GLU A 67 -15.56 10.64 15.37
C GLU A 67 -16.05 10.34 13.96
N ARG A 68 -16.56 11.35 13.24
CA ARG A 68 -17.09 11.18 11.87
C ARG A 68 -15.97 11.00 10.85
N SER A 69 -14.94 11.84 10.93
CA SER A 69 -13.80 11.83 9.99
C SER A 69 -13.02 10.49 10.00
N ARG A 70 -13.09 9.73 11.10
CA ARG A 70 -12.39 8.44 11.23
C ARG A 70 -12.99 7.30 10.45
N THR A 71 -14.30 7.29 10.23
CA THR A 71 -14.93 6.22 9.42
C THR A 71 -14.35 6.21 8.01
N ASP A 72 -14.03 7.38 7.47
CA ASP A 72 -13.40 7.51 6.16
C ASP A 72 -11.95 7.01 6.19
N ALA A 73 -11.19 7.38 7.22
CA ALA A 73 -9.82 6.90 7.42
C ALA A 73 -9.77 5.36 7.52
N TYR A 74 -10.68 4.73 8.27
CA TYR A 74 -10.69 3.27 8.46
C TYR A 74 -10.81 2.50 7.14
N ARG A 75 -11.58 3.01 6.17
CA ARG A 75 -11.70 2.37 4.85
C ARG A 75 -10.38 2.35 4.09
N LEU A 76 -9.45 3.25 4.38
CA LEU A 76 -8.14 3.33 3.72
C LEU A 76 -7.13 2.33 4.28
N LEU A 77 -7.41 1.73 5.45
CA LEU A 77 -6.47 0.87 6.16
C LEU A 77 -6.73 -0.61 5.91
N THR A 78 -5.68 -1.43 5.94
CA THR A 78 -5.82 -2.88 6.03
C THR A 78 -6.53 -3.25 7.33
N SER A 79 -7.19 -4.41 7.35
CA SER A 79 -7.99 -4.83 8.51
C SER A 79 -7.18 -4.89 9.81
N ASP A 80 -5.90 -5.26 9.73
CA ASP A 80 -5.03 -5.40 10.89
C ASP A 80 -4.59 -4.03 11.41
N PHE A 81 -4.08 -3.18 10.53
CA PHE A 81 -3.66 -1.83 10.88
C PHE A 81 -4.84 -0.95 11.33
N ARG A 82 -6.03 -1.20 10.77
CA ARG A 82 -7.27 -0.54 11.23
C ARG A 82 -7.53 -0.80 12.71
N ARG A 83 -7.33 -2.03 13.21
CA ARG A 83 -7.60 -2.35 14.62
C ARG A 83 -6.63 -1.64 15.55
N GLU A 84 -5.35 -1.64 15.21
CA GLU A 84 -4.32 -0.91 15.98
C GLU A 84 -4.59 0.59 15.98
N TYR A 85 -4.87 1.14 14.79
CA TYR A 85 -5.21 2.54 14.64
C TYR A 85 -6.47 2.88 15.44
N GLU A 86 -7.57 2.15 15.31
CA GLU A 86 -8.80 2.39 16.07
C GLU A 86 -8.58 2.35 17.59
N ASP A 87 -7.76 1.41 18.07
CA ASP A 87 -7.43 1.27 19.49
C ASP A 87 -6.70 2.49 20.05
N ASP A 88 -5.56 2.86 19.46
CA ASP A 88 -4.78 4.04 19.87
C ASP A 88 -5.60 5.32 19.75
N THR A 89 -6.33 5.42 18.65
CA THR A 89 -7.05 6.64 18.29
C THR A 89 -8.23 6.82 19.26
N THR A 90 -8.87 5.74 19.74
CA THR A 90 -9.96 5.78 20.74
C THR A 90 -9.45 6.01 22.16
N LYS A 91 -8.36 5.33 22.55
CA LYS A 91 -7.82 5.39 23.92
C LYS A 91 -7.05 6.68 24.20
N ASN A 92 -6.30 7.17 23.22
CA ASN A 92 -5.33 8.26 23.42
C ASN A 92 -5.69 9.52 22.64
N VAL A 93 -6.00 9.39 21.35
CA VAL A 93 -6.17 10.57 20.47
C VAL A 93 -7.49 11.31 20.70
N ILE A 94 -8.66 10.64 20.81
CA ILE A 94 -9.95 11.34 21.08
C ILE A 94 -9.89 12.10 22.40
N PRO A 95 -9.50 11.47 23.54
CA PRO A 95 -9.52 12.17 24.81
C PRO A 95 -8.60 13.39 24.81
N ALA A 96 -7.37 13.23 24.31
CA ALA A 96 -6.42 14.34 24.21
C ALA A 96 -6.91 15.47 23.28
N ALA A 97 -7.50 15.12 22.13
CA ALA A 97 -8.05 16.10 21.20
C ALA A 97 -9.21 16.90 21.81
N ARG A 98 -10.08 16.26 22.59
CA ARG A 98 -11.20 16.94 23.27
C ARG A 98 -10.73 17.83 24.41
N GLU A 99 -9.86 17.31 25.28
CA GLU A 99 -9.35 18.02 26.45
C GLU A 99 -8.62 19.32 26.06
N ARG A 100 -7.80 19.23 25.00
CA ARG A 100 -6.99 20.36 24.53
C ARG A 100 -7.64 21.15 23.38
N GLN A 101 -8.81 20.72 22.91
CA GLN A 101 -9.49 21.25 21.72
C GLN A 101 -8.56 21.32 20.50
N LEU A 102 -7.91 20.19 20.20
CA LEU A 102 -6.90 20.11 19.15
C LEU A 102 -7.53 20.08 17.76
N ILE A 103 -6.90 20.83 16.86
CA ILE A 103 -7.11 20.76 15.42
C ILE A 103 -5.77 20.42 14.79
N SER A 104 -5.72 19.33 14.02
CA SER A 104 -4.58 18.88 13.24
C SER A 104 -4.85 19.12 11.76
N GLN A 105 -4.08 20.02 11.16
CA GLN A 105 -4.12 20.28 9.72
C GLN A 105 -2.86 19.71 9.09
N VAL A 106 -3.02 18.87 8.07
CA VAL A 106 -1.91 18.17 7.42
C VAL A 106 -1.85 18.59 5.96
N ASN A 107 -0.69 19.07 5.53
CA ASN A 107 -0.42 19.45 4.16
C ASN A 107 0.75 18.64 3.63
N VAL A 108 0.50 17.76 2.66
CA VAL A 108 1.54 17.00 1.98
C VAL A 108 2.27 17.92 1.00
N VAL A 109 3.58 18.04 1.16
CA VAL A 109 4.44 18.89 0.32
C VAL A 109 5.16 18.10 -0.77
N GLY A 110 5.27 16.78 -0.62
CA GLY A 110 5.85 15.91 -1.62
C GLY A 110 5.74 14.44 -1.23
N VAL A 111 5.77 13.57 -2.24
CA VAL A 111 5.78 12.11 -2.05
C VAL A 111 6.81 11.50 -2.99
N GLY A 112 7.65 10.60 -2.47
CA GLY A 112 8.62 9.83 -3.23
C GLY A 112 8.37 8.33 -3.12
N MET A 113 8.54 7.60 -4.21
CA MET A 113 8.54 6.12 -4.17
C MET A 113 9.77 5.62 -3.43
N LEU A 114 9.59 4.70 -2.48
CA LEU A 114 10.68 3.96 -1.85
C LEU A 114 10.81 2.56 -2.45
N ASP A 115 9.69 1.88 -2.60
CA ASP A 115 9.63 0.52 -3.13
C ASP A 115 8.28 0.25 -3.81
N ALA A 116 8.29 -0.65 -4.80
CA ALA A 116 7.12 -0.98 -5.59
C ALA A 116 7.14 -2.44 -6.03
N HIS A 117 6.07 -3.13 -5.70
CA HIS A 117 5.76 -4.49 -6.10
C HIS A 117 4.34 -4.57 -6.64
N ARG A 118 3.99 -5.69 -7.27
CA ARG A 118 2.65 -5.91 -7.80
C ARG A 118 1.52 -5.71 -6.78
N ASP A 119 1.72 -6.21 -5.55
CA ASP A 119 0.68 -6.23 -4.51
C ASP A 119 1.09 -5.48 -3.23
N SER A 120 2.25 -4.83 -3.23
CA SER A 120 2.76 -4.05 -2.10
C SER A 120 3.65 -2.91 -2.57
N GLY A 121 3.90 -1.95 -1.70
CA GLY A 121 4.84 -0.89 -1.99
C GLY A 121 4.97 0.06 -0.82
N SER A 122 5.95 0.94 -0.89
CA SER A 122 6.20 1.92 0.16
C SER A 122 6.53 3.27 -0.47
N VAL A 123 6.02 4.32 0.15
CA VAL A 123 6.29 5.70 -0.24
C VAL A 123 6.77 6.50 0.95
N MET A 124 7.59 7.50 0.67
CA MET A 124 8.00 8.52 1.62
C MET A 124 7.14 9.76 1.40
N VAL A 125 6.48 10.21 2.45
CA VAL A 125 5.63 11.40 2.44
C VAL A 125 6.31 12.49 3.25
N TYR A 126 6.50 13.64 2.61
CA TYR A 126 6.91 14.87 3.25
C TYR A 126 5.67 15.72 3.52
N MET A 127 5.48 16.13 4.77
CA MET A 127 4.30 16.92 5.14
C MET A 127 4.64 18.00 6.17
N ASN A 128 3.84 19.06 6.14
CA ASN A 128 3.76 20.05 7.20
C ASN A 128 2.46 19.82 7.96
N ARG A 129 2.55 19.76 9.28
CA ARG A 129 1.40 19.69 10.17
C ARG A 129 1.31 20.96 10.99
N VAL A 130 0.10 21.50 11.11
CA VAL A 130 -0.23 22.60 12.01
C VAL A 130 -1.15 22.06 13.09
N LEU A 131 -0.68 22.06 14.33
CA LEU A 131 -1.48 21.72 15.51
C LEU A 131 -1.91 23.01 16.21
N THR A 132 -3.21 23.20 16.35
CA THR A 132 -3.78 24.33 17.09
C THR A 132 -4.55 23.81 18.30
N ASP A 133 -4.29 24.36 19.48
CA ASP A 133 -5.03 24.03 20.70
C ASP A 133 -5.91 25.21 21.17
N LYS A 134 -6.56 25.07 22.32
CA LYS A 134 -7.43 26.12 22.91
C LYS A 134 -6.76 27.48 23.10
N THR A 135 -5.42 27.56 23.19
CA THR A 135 -4.68 28.83 23.30
C THR A 135 -4.57 29.55 21.95
N LYS A 136 -5.00 28.90 20.87
CA LYS A 136 -4.93 29.36 19.47
C LYS A 136 -3.51 29.62 18.98
N GLN A 137 -2.51 29.06 19.65
CA GLN A 137 -1.13 29.11 19.19
C GLN A 137 -0.86 27.95 18.22
N PRO A 138 -0.48 28.21 16.96
CA PRO A 138 -0.14 27.16 16.02
C PRO A 138 1.25 26.60 16.31
N LEU A 139 1.34 25.28 16.50
CA LEU A 139 2.58 24.53 16.50
C LEU A 139 2.80 23.93 15.11
N TYR A 140 3.91 24.29 14.48
CA TYR A 140 4.30 23.78 13.17
C TYR A 140 5.26 22.60 13.34
N ASP A 141 4.94 21.49 12.70
CA ASP A 141 5.72 20.26 12.75
C ASP A 141 5.91 19.72 11.33
N GLY A 142 7.15 19.76 10.84
CA GLY A 142 7.53 19.17 9.57
C GLY A 142 7.89 17.70 9.80
N SER A 143 7.19 16.79 9.13
CA SER A 143 7.34 15.35 9.35
C SER A 143 7.62 14.61 8.05
N ARG A 144 8.39 13.52 8.18
CA ARG A 144 8.65 12.55 7.12
C ARG A 144 8.10 11.22 7.57
N LEU A 145 7.27 10.64 6.72
CA LEU A 145 6.61 9.37 7.00
C LEU A 145 6.98 8.36 5.92
N LYS A 146 7.31 7.15 6.34
CA LYS A 146 7.18 5.97 5.47
C LYS A 146 5.74 5.47 5.56
N VAL A 147 5.08 5.31 4.41
CA VAL A 147 3.74 4.76 4.29
C VAL A 147 3.85 3.46 3.51
N ASP A 148 3.53 2.34 4.17
CA ASP A 148 3.54 1.03 3.55
C ASP A 148 2.13 0.68 3.07
N TYR A 149 2.03 0.17 1.85
CA TYR A 149 0.81 -0.21 1.18
C TYR A 149 0.74 -1.71 0.92
N GLN A 150 -0.50 -2.20 0.84
CA GLN A 150 -0.83 -3.55 0.40
C GLN A 150 -2.08 -3.50 -0.48
N LYS A 151 -2.07 -4.20 -1.61
CA LYS A 151 -3.22 -4.35 -2.50
C LYS A 151 -4.16 -5.41 -1.91
N VAL A 152 -5.38 -5.01 -1.57
CA VAL A 152 -6.42 -5.90 -1.03
C VAL A 152 -7.56 -5.94 -2.05
N GLY A 153 -7.64 -7.04 -2.80
CA GLY A 153 -8.52 -7.12 -3.97
C GLY A 153 -8.00 -6.24 -5.10
N GLN A 154 -8.71 -5.15 -5.41
CA GLN A 154 -8.29 -4.14 -6.39
C GLN A 154 -7.83 -2.83 -5.74
N ASP A 155 -8.05 -2.66 -4.44
CA ASP A 155 -7.81 -1.40 -3.74
C ASP A 155 -6.48 -1.43 -2.99
N TRP A 156 -5.71 -0.35 -3.13
CA TRP A 156 -4.56 -0.10 -2.26
C TRP A 156 -5.02 0.34 -0.87
N ARG A 157 -4.52 -0.37 0.15
CA ARG A 157 -4.77 -0.07 1.56
C ARG A 157 -3.46 0.21 2.27
N ILE A 158 -3.48 1.16 3.19
CA ILE A 158 -2.34 1.46 4.05
C ILE A 158 -2.22 0.36 5.08
N ARG A 159 -1.06 -0.28 5.09
CA ARG A 159 -0.70 -1.35 6.01
C ARG A 159 0.05 -0.81 7.23
N ASN A 160 0.74 0.31 7.09
CA ASN A 160 1.53 0.91 8.17
C ASN A 160 1.93 2.35 7.85
N ILE A 161 2.11 3.18 8.87
CA ILE A 161 2.67 4.53 8.79
C ILE A 161 3.74 4.65 9.88
N THR A 162 4.95 5.05 9.52
CA THR A 162 6.07 5.16 10.48
C THR A 162 6.83 6.47 10.26
N PRO A 163 7.08 7.27 11.31
CA PRO A 163 8.00 8.40 11.22
C PRO A 163 9.43 7.96 10.90
N ILE A 164 10.14 8.73 10.07
CA ILE A 164 11.55 8.46 9.68
C ILE A 164 12.42 9.71 9.75
#